data_AF-A0A1F3Y2I3-F1
#
_entry.id   AF-A0A1F3Y2I3-F1
#
_cell.length_a   1.000
_cell.length_b   1.000
_cell.length_c   1.000
_cell.angle_alpha   90.00
_cell.angle_beta   90.00
_cell.angle_gamma   90.00
#
_symmetry.space_group_name_H-M   'P 1'
#
loop_
_entity.id
_entity.type
_entity.pdbx_description
1 polymer ?
#
loop_
_entity_poly.entity_id
_entity_poly.type
_entity_poly.pdbx_seq_one_letter_code
_entity_poly.pdbx_strand_id
1 'polypeptide(L)'
;MKFRVCVAVSVFVLSSIGFGVCPVRARAALSELSVEERADLRYRLQNLLNEFELLIMNRKADEGDVRRQERQFKALKVFDRIPLGSDDVQGLRAEMMEGGKKKGIKVLKFAVLSRSKPGPSLPGRVPSNWPFRFQESQLTKAIQFELQVEGDERAVNGWVRSWKETQLRLAEPTGRVEALGRTGSQWRIRGRAFSFRKIRLPVVIPRRARDLLPDWVQANPIEFSQKAPDLGKLVHQIEELRGRVAPFYRLRQEFLLNGARMSFFMRKAS
;
A
#
# COMPACT_ATOMS: atom_id res chain seq x y z
N MET A 1 -26.57 -39.29 -9.92
CA MET A 1 -25.47 -40.26 -10.17
C MET A 1 -25.70 -40.93 -11.52
N LYS A 2 -24.60 -41.22 -12.24
CA LYS A 2 -24.48 -41.94 -13.54
C LYS A 2 -24.36 -41.08 -14.81
N PHE A 3 -23.09 -40.72 -15.05
CA PHE A 3 -22.25 -40.95 -16.23
C PHE A 3 -22.82 -40.89 -17.66
N ARG A 4 -22.08 -40.07 -18.45
CA ARG A 4 -21.90 -39.95 -19.89
C ARG A 4 -22.06 -41.24 -20.72
N VAL A 5 -22.58 -41.06 -21.93
CA VAL A 5 -22.11 -41.77 -23.12
C VAL A 5 -21.77 -40.74 -24.20
N CYS A 6 -20.50 -40.72 -24.60
CA CYS A 6 -20.04 -40.08 -25.83
C CYS A 6 -20.40 -40.98 -27.01
N VAL A 7 -20.92 -40.40 -28.08
CA VAL A 7 -20.85 -41.01 -29.40
C VAL A 7 -20.19 -40.01 -30.33
N ALA A 8 -18.95 -40.32 -30.69
CA ALA A 8 -18.25 -39.70 -31.80
C ALA A 8 -18.69 -40.42 -33.08
N VAL A 9 -19.19 -39.67 -34.05
CA VAL A 9 -19.31 -40.15 -35.42
C VAL A 9 -18.50 -39.20 -36.29
N SER A 10 -17.28 -39.64 -36.59
CA SER A 10 -16.45 -39.10 -37.66
C SER A 10 -16.92 -39.72 -38.97
N VAL A 11 -17.53 -38.94 -39.85
CA VAL A 11 -17.69 -39.32 -41.26
C VAL A 11 -16.82 -38.38 -42.08
N PHE A 12 -15.65 -38.89 -42.45
CA PHE A 12 -14.86 -38.39 -43.56
C PHE A 12 -15.53 -38.89 -44.85
N VAL A 13 -16.03 -37.98 -45.67
CA VAL A 13 -16.21 -38.22 -47.10
C VAL A 13 -15.48 -37.09 -47.82
N LEU A 14 -14.36 -37.47 -48.44
CA LEU A 14 -13.64 -36.69 -49.44
C LEU A 14 -14.22 -36.99 -50.83
N SER A 15 -14.03 -36.02 -51.73
CA SER A 15 -14.38 -35.99 -53.16
C SER A 15 -15.83 -35.54 -53.42
N SER A 16 -16.14 -34.49 -54.21
CA SER A 16 -15.44 -33.93 -55.36
C SER A 16 -15.90 -32.49 -55.62
N ILE A 17 -14.93 -31.60 -55.87
CA ILE A 17 -14.95 -30.47 -56.82
C ILE A 17 -16.32 -29.77 -57.02
N GLY A 18 -16.57 -28.77 -56.19
CA GLY A 18 -17.44 -27.65 -56.50
C GLY A 18 -16.64 -26.36 -56.36
N PHE A 19 -16.30 -25.75 -57.50
CA PHE A 19 -15.74 -24.39 -57.56
C PHE A 19 -16.69 -23.44 -56.81
N GLY A 20 -16.24 -23.01 -55.64
CA GLY A 20 -16.97 -22.11 -54.75
C GLY A 20 -15.99 -21.47 -53.79
N VAL A 21 -14.92 -20.90 -54.36
CA VAL A 21 -13.96 -20.06 -53.67
C VAL A 21 -14.71 -18.83 -53.15
N CYS A 22 -15.21 -18.91 -51.90
CA CYS A 22 -15.50 -17.74 -51.09
C CYS A 22 -14.52 -17.63 -49.91
N PRO A 23 -13.26 -17.22 -50.12
CA PRO A 23 -12.37 -16.79 -49.07
C PRO A 23 -12.30 -15.26 -49.05
N VAL A 24 -13.42 -14.53 -48.92
CA VAL A 24 -13.35 -13.04 -48.90
C VAL A 24 -14.33 -12.37 -47.92
N ARG A 25 -14.89 -13.08 -46.93
CA ARG A 25 -15.77 -12.42 -45.93
C ARG A 25 -15.42 -12.62 -44.46
N ALA A 26 -14.23 -13.13 -44.16
CA ALA A 26 -13.66 -13.11 -42.79
C ALA A 26 -12.40 -12.23 -42.65
N ARG A 27 -12.07 -11.42 -43.67
CA ARG A 27 -10.89 -10.53 -43.68
C ARG A 27 -11.22 -9.03 -43.70
N ALA A 28 -12.50 -8.66 -43.75
CA ALA A 28 -12.95 -7.28 -43.93
C ALA A 28 -13.56 -6.63 -42.66
N ALA A 29 -13.37 -7.25 -41.48
CA ALA A 29 -13.82 -6.70 -40.19
C ALA A 29 -12.67 -6.50 -39.19
N LEU A 30 -11.43 -6.34 -39.68
CA LEU A 30 -10.37 -5.64 -38.95
C LEU A 30 -10.46 -4.17 -39.38
N SER A 31 -11.64 -3.59 -39.20
CA SER A 31 -12.01 -2.29 -39.73
C SER A 31 -11.20 -1.20 -39.05
N GLU A 32 -10.73 -0.27 -39.86
CA GLU A 32 -10.09 0.98 -39.44
C GLU A 32 -10.81 1.59 -38.23
N LEU A 33 -10.04 2.17 -37.30
CA LEU A 33 -10.62 2.92 -36.19
C LEU A 33 -11.56 3.98 -36.75
N SER A 34 -12.76 4.08 -36.18
CA SER A 34 -13.64 5.21 -36.47
C SER A 34 -12.94 6.52 -36.07
N VAL A 35 -13.41 7.65 -36.60
CA VAL A 35 -12.85 8.97 -36.25
C VAL A 35 -12.92 9.21 -34.74
N GLU A 36 -14.01 8.80 -34.10
CA GLU A 36 -14.22 8.93 -32.64
C GLU A 36 -13.29 8.00 -31.85
N GLU A 37 -13.17 6.74 -32.26
CA GLU A 37 -12.27 5.77 -31.61
C GLU A 37 -10.81 6.20 -31.72
N ARG A 38 -10.41 6.75 -32.88
CA ARG A 38 -9.07 7.30 -33.09
C ARG A 38 -8.82 8.50 -32.18
N ALA A 39 -9.80 9.40 -32.04
CA ALA A 39 -9.69 10.58 -31.18
C ALA A 39 -9.60 10.21 -29.70
N ASP A 40 -10.46 9.30 -29.21
CA ASP A 40 -10.42 8.80 -27.84
C ASP A 40 -9.09 8.06 -27.55
N LEU A 41 -8.63 7.22 -28.48
CA LEU A 41 -7.35 6.52 -28.33
C LEU A 41 -6.18 7.51 -28.28
N ARG A 42 -6.19 8.53 -29.14
CA ARG A 42 -5.19 9.61 -29.11
C ARG A 42 -5.17 10.30 -27.76
N TYR A 43 -6.35 10.66 -27.23
CA TYR A 43 -6.49 11.31 -25.94
C TYR A 43 -5.94 10.45 -24.80
N ARG A 44 -6.29 9.15 -24.77
CA ARG A 44 -5.79 8.21 -23.75
C ARG A 44 -4.28 8.00 -23.81
N LEU A 45 -3.72 7.86 -25.01
CA LEU A 45 -2.27 7.74 -25.22
C LEU A 45 -1.55 9.03 -24.81
N GLN A 46 -2.06 10.20 -25.20
CA GLN A 46 -1.50 11.50 -24.83
C GLN A 46 -1.52 11.70 -23.31
N ASN A 47 -2.60 11.33 -22.63
CA ASN A 47 -2.67 11.40 -21.17
C ASN A 47 -1.63 10.51 -20.50
N LEU A 48 -1.43 9.28 -21.00
CA LEU A 48 -0.41 8.38 -20.46
C LEU A 48 1.01 8.92 -20.71
N LEU A 49 1.26 9.50 -21.90
CA LEU A 49 2.52 10.15 -22.23
C LEU A 49 2.79 11.33 -21.27
N ASN A 50 1.81 12.22 -21.13
CA ASN A 50 1.89 13.37 -20.23
C ASN A 50 2.11 12.93 -18.77
N GLU A 51 1.44 11.87 -18.30
CA GLU A 51 1.68 11.32 -16.95
C GLU A 51 3.14 10.91 -16.78
N PHE A 52 3.71 10.19 -17.76
CA PHE A 52 5.10 9.74 -17.70
C PHE A 52 6.10 10.90 -17.75
N GLU A 53 5.86 11.89 -18.60
CA GLU A 53 6.68 13.10 -18.68
C GLU A 53 6.62 13.90 -17.37
N LEU A 54 5.42 14.09 -16.81
CA LEU A 54 5.24 14.78 -15.53
C LEU A 54 5.97 14.06 -14.39
N LEU A 55 5.93 12.73 -14.33
CA LEU A 55 6.68 11.96 -13.32
C LEU A 55 8.19 12.18 -13.44
N ILE A 56 8.71 12.26 -14.66
CA ILE A 56 10.13 12.52 -14.91
C ILE A 56 10.50 13.96 -14.51
N MET A 57 9.70 14.94 -14.93
CA MET A 57 9.95 16.36 -14.66
C MET A 57 9.85 16.68 -13.17
N ASN A 58 8.89 16.07 -12.45
CA ASN A 58 8.64 16.34 -11.04
C ASN A 58 9.58 15.58 -10.09
N ARG A 59 10.45 14.71 -10.61
CA ARG A 59 11.35 13.87 -9.79
C ARG A 59 12.02 14.63 -8.65
N LYS A 60 12.64 15.78 -8.93
CA LYS A 60 13.38 16.56 -7.91
C LYS A 60 12.44 17.10 -6.82
N ALA A 61 11.24 17.53 -7.21
CA ALA A 61 10.23 18.02 -6.28
C ALA A 61 9.71 16.86 -5.41
N ASP A 62 9.40 15.71 -6.01
CA ASP A 62 8.93 14.51 -5.30
C ASP A 62 9.99 14.00 -4.30
N GLU A 63 11.27 13.92 -4.71
CA GLU A 63 12.38 13.58 -3.80
C GLU A 63 12.50 14.60 -2.65
N GLY A 64 12.33 15.89 -2.94
CA GLY A 64 12.33 16.96 -1.94
C GLY A 64 11.18 16.83 -0.95
N ASP A 65 9.99 16.49 -1.43
CA ASP A 65 8.79 16.31 -0.63
C ASP A 65 8.87 15.07 0.26
N VAL A 66 9.37 13.94 -0.26
CA VAL A 66 9.64 12.74 0.54
C VAL A 66 10.64 13.07 1.66
N ARG A 67 11.76 13.73 1.33
CA ARG A 67 12.74 14.15 2.34
C ARG A 67 12.16 15.13 3.37
N ARG A 68 11.32 16.08 2.94
CA ARG A 68 10.63 17.02 3.83
C ARG A 68 9.74 16.27 4.81
N GLN A 69 8.92 15.32 4.32
CA GLN A 69 8.11 14.47 5.17
C GLN A 69 8.99 13.67 6.12
N GLU A 70 10.02 12.98 5.64
CA GLU A 70 10.93 12.21 6.49
C GLU A 70 11.56 13.05 7.61
N ARG A 71 11.95 14.31 7.33
CA ARG A 71 12.42 15.26 8.35
C ARG A 71 11.32 15.64 9.34
N GLN A 72 10.09 15.92 8.89
CA GLN A 72 8.96 16.22 9.78
C GLN A 72 8.66 15.03 10.69
N PHE A 73 8.64 13.82 10.14
CA PHE A 73 8.51 12.59 10.91
C PHE A 73 9.66 12.41 11.91
N LYS A 74 10.90 12.68 11.52
CA LYS A 74 12.06 12.61 12.43
C LYS A 74 11.96 13.65 13.54
N ALA A 75 11.54 14.87 13.25
CA ALA A 75 11.31 15.93 14.24
C ALA A 75 10.20 15.55 15.24
N LEU A 76 9.14 14.90 14.76
CA LEU A 76 8.10 14.31 15.61
C LEU A 76 8.58 13.04 16.36
N LYS A 77 9.87 12.67 16.23
CA LYS A 77 10.45 11.41 16.70
C LYS A 77 9.62 10.19 16.31
N VAL A 78 8.99 10.22 15.13
CA VAL A 78 8.12 9.15 14.61
C VAL A 78 8.91 7.97 14.05
N PHE A 79 10.10 8.23 13.52
CA PHE A 79 10.97 7.20 12.97
C PHE A 79 12.02 6.66 13.95
N ASP A 80 12.35 7.41 15.01
CA ASP A 80 13.15 6.90 16.13
C ASP A 80 12.34 5.91 17.01
N ARG A 81 11.07 5.67 16.64
CA ARG A 81 10.17 4.69 17.24
C ARG A 81 10.53 3.31 16.71
N ILE A 82 11.38 2.63 17.46
CA ILE A 82 11.90 1.29 17.22
C ILE A 82 10.79 0.42 16.58
N PRO A 83 10.98 -0.12 15.36
CA PRO A 83 10.04 -1.08 14.82
C PRO A 83 9.97 -2.23 15.82
N LEU A 84 8.76 -2.51 16.34
CA LEU A 84 8.55 -3.64 17.23
C LEU A 84 8.83 -4.94 16.47
N GLY A 85 10.10 -5.36 16.45
CA GLY A 85 10.47 -6.74 16.26
C GLY A 85 9.74 -7.63 17.28
N SER A 86 10.02 -8.92 17.26
CA SER A 86 9.65 -9.80 18.36
C SER A 86 10.16 -9.30 19.72
N ASP A 87 11.22 -8.48 19.71
CA ASP A 87 12.13 -8.24 20.83
C ASP A 87 11.95 -6.88 21.56
N ASP A 88 11.24 -5.92 20.98
CA ASP A 88 11.12 -4.56 21.57
C ASP A 88 9.99 -4.42 22.63
N VAL A 89 9.55 -5.55 23.20
CA VAL A 89 8.82 -5.53 24.49
C VAL A 89 9.71 -4.99 25.60
N GLN A 90 11.03 -5.25 25.51
CA GLN A 90 12.00 -4.79 26.49
C GLN A 90 12.12 -3.27 26.51
N GLY A 91 12.15 -2.62 25.34
CA GLY A 91 12.18 -1.16 25.26
C GLY A 91 10.91 -0.51 25.82
N LEU A 92 9.73 -1.08 25.52
CA LEU A 92 8.45 -0.61 26.10
C LEU A 92 8.47 -0.74 27.62
N ARG A 93 8.95 -1.88 28.14
CA ARG A 93 9.09 -2.09 29.58
C ARG A 93 10.02 -1.05 30.19
N ALA A 94 11.22 -0.85 29.64
CA ALA A 94 12.20 0.10 30.14
C ALA A 94 11.64 1.53 30.20
N GLU A 95 10.95 1.96 29.14
CA GLU A 95 10.32 3.28 29.07
C GLU A 95 9.23 3.45 30.15
N MET A 96 8.37 2.44 30.35
CA MET A 96 7.36 2.47 31.42
C MET A 96 8.00 2.51 32.81
N MET A 97 9.07 1.74 33.05
CA MET A 97 9.81 1.76 34.32
C MET A 97 10.42 3.15 34.59
N GLU A 98 11.08 3.74 33.58
CA GLU A 98 11.74 5.05 33.71
C GLU A 98 10.72 6.19 33.89
N GLY A 99 9.64 6.18 33.11
CA GLY A 99 8.56 7.15 33.22
C GLY A 99 7.88 7.10 34.60
N GLY A 100 7.61 5.90 35.11
CA GLY A 100 7.07 5.72 36.47
C GLY A 100 8.03 6.22 37.54
N LYS A 101 9.32 5.86 37.44
CA LYS A 101 10.36 6.30 38.40
C LYS A 101 10.44 7.82 38.51
N LYS A 102 10.38 8.56 37.39
CA LYS A 102 10.37 10.03 37.37
C LYS A 102 9.18 10.65 38.11
N LYS A 103 8.12 9.88 38.35
CA LYS A 103 6.90 10.29 39.06
C LYS A 103 6.78 9.66 40.46
N GLY A 104 7.83 9.01 40.97
CA GLY A 104 7.79 8.32 42.26
C GLY A 104 6.96 7.03 42.25
N ILE A 105 6.69 6.46 41.08
CA ILE A 105 5.88 5.24 40.92
C ILE A 105 6.82 4.06 40.71
N LYS A 106 6.60 2.98 41.46
CA LYS A 106 7.33 1.72 41.31
C LYS A 106 6.53 0.75 40.47
N VAL A 107 7.05 0.34 39.32
CA VAL A 107 6.43 -0.70 38.49
C VAL A 107 6.80 -2.07 39.05
N LEU A 108 5.81 -2.82 39.51
CA LEU A 108 5.93 -4.15 40.11
C LEU A 108 5.92 -5.26 39.05
N LYS A 109 5.01 -5.16 38.07
CA LYS A 109 4.83 -6.17 37.02
C LYS A 109 4.54 -5.51 35.68
N PHE A 110 5.10 -6.07 34.62
CA PHE A 110 4.78 -5.77 33.22
C PHE A 110 4.38 -7.07 32.53
N ALA A 111 3.19 -7.12 31.93
CA ALA A 111 2.72 -8.28 31.19
C ALA A 111 2.18 -7.87 29.81
N VAL A 112 2.54 -8.62 28.77
CA VAL A 112 1.91 -8.49 27.45
C VAL A 112 0.67 -9.36 27.41
N LEU A 113 -0.49 -8.77 27.14
CA LEU A 113 -1.76 -9.48 27.05
C LEU A 113 -1.99 -10.03 25.65
N SER A 114 -1.76 -9.21 24.63
CA SER A 114 -2.00 -9.61 23.23
C SER A 114 -1.18 -8.77 22.25
N ARG A 115 -1.05 -9.30 21.02
CA ARG A 115 -0.42 -8.62 19.89
C ARG A 115 -1.39 -8.60 18.71
N SER A 116 -1.53 -7.47 18.03
CA SER A 116 -2.35 -7.39 16.81
C SER A 116 -1.81 -8.34 15.74
N LYS A 117 -2.68 -9.14 15.14
CA LYS A 117 -2.34 -9.96 13.98
C LYS A 117 -1.92 -9.06 12.81
N PRO A 118 -0.92 -9.47 12.00
CA PRO A 118 -0.61 -8.75 10.77
C PRO A 118 -1.83 -8.74 9.85
N GLY A 119 -2.08 -7.59 9.21
CA GLY A 119 -3.03 -7.51 8.10
C GLY A 119 -2.54 -8.28 6.86
N PRO A 120 -3.35 -8.35 5.80
CA PRO A 120 -2.95 -8.99 4.55
C PRO A 120 -1.66 -8.35 4.02
N SER A 121 -0.72 -9.17 3.56
CA SER A 121 0.50 -8.67 2.93
C SER A 121 0.15 -7.88 1.68
N LEU A 122 0.94 -6.84 1.40
CA LEU A 122 0.86 -6.18 0.11
C LEU A 122 1.32 -7.17 -0.98
N PRO A 123 0.70 -7.15 -2.17
CA PRO A 123 1.19 -7.93 -3.30
C PRO A 123 2.64 -7.55 -3.62
N GLY A 124 3.40 -8.46 -4.23
CA GLY A 124 4.79 -8.15 -4.62
C GLY A 124 4.89 -7.16 -5.79
N ARG A 125 3.90 -7.16 -6.68
CA ARG A 125 3.83 -6.32 -7.87
C ARG A 125 2.40 -5.84 -8.11
N VAL A 126 2.25 -4.61 -8.58
CA VAL A 126 0.95 -4.01 -8.91
C VAL A 126 1.05 -3.17 -10.19
N PRO A 127 0.01 -3.07 -11.03
CA PRO A 127 -0.03 -2.10 -12.12
C PRO A 127 -0.14 -0.67 -11.57
N SER A 128 0.30 0.33 -12.35
CA SER A 128 0.32 1.74 -11.94
C SER A 128 -1.05 2.35 -11.63
N ASN A 129 -2.13 1.75 -12.13
CA ASN A 129 -3.51 2.13 -11.84
C ASN A 129 -4.11 1.43 -10.61
N TRP A 130 -3.35 0.59 -9.89
CA TRP A 130 -3.84 -0.04 -8.67
C TRP A 130 -4.15 1.02 -7.60
N PRO A 131 -5.34 0.98 -6.95
CA PRO A 131 -5.69 1.94 -5.90
C PRO A 131 -4.81 1.72 -4.66
N PHE A 132 -3.81 2.58 -4.48
CA PHE A 132 -2.85 2.43 -3.39
C PHE A 132 -3.42 2.98 -2.07
N ARG A 133 -3.89 2.07 -1.20
CA ARG A 133 -4.41 2.41 0.13
C ARG A 133 -3.84 1.44 1.16
N PHE A 134 -3.32 1.98 2.26
CA PHE A 134 -2.84 1.16 3.38
C PHE A 134 -3.94 1.00 4.43
N GLN A 135 -4.16 -0.24 4.86
CA GLN A 135 -4.97 -0.52 6.04
C GLN A 135 -4.17 -0.28 7.31
N GLU A 136 -4.83 0.11 8.41
CA GLU A 136 -4.18 0.31 9.70
C GLU A 136 -3.41 -0.94 10.16
N SER A 137 -4.00 -2.13 9.98
CA SER A 137 -3.38 -3.42 10.32
C SER A 137 -2.09 -3.72 9.53
N GLN A 138 -1.91 -3.10 8.37
CA GLN A 138 -0.69 -3.17 7.55
C GLN A 138 0.33 -2.12 7.98
N LEU A 139 -0.13 -0.94 8.42
CA LEU A 139 0.71 0.17 8.86
C LEU A 139 1.28 -0.06 10.25
N THR A 140 0.49 -0.58 11.18
CA THR A 140 0.82 -0.61 12.61
C THR A 140 0.69 -1.99 13.23
N LYS A 141 1.46 -2.18 14.29
CA LYS A 141 1.33 -3.29 15.23
C LYS A 141 0.92 -2.69 16.56
N ALA A 142 -0.13 -3.23 17.16
CA ALA A 142 -0.56 -2.89 18.51
C ALA A 142 -0.13 -4.00 19.49
N ILE A 143 0.37 -3.59 20.65
CA ILE A 143 0.62 -4.46 21.81
C ILE A 143 -0.32 -4.00 22.92
N GLN A 144 -1.16 -4.92 23.41
CA GLN A 144 -1.89 -4.70 24.64
C GLN A 144 -1.05 -5.20 25.81
N PHE A 145 -0.92 -4.38 26.84
CA PHE A 145 -0.12 -4.68 28.02
C PHE A 145 -0.87 -4.33 29.30
N GLU A 146 -0.44 -4.94 30.40
CA GLU A 146 -0.89 -4.66 31.75
C GLU A 146 0.33 -4.35 32.62
N LEU A 147 0.20 -3.30 33.42
CA LEU A 147 1.13 -2.92 34.46
C LEU A 147 0.49 -3.14 35.82
N GLN A 148 1.29 -3.60 36.77
CA GLN A 148 0.99 -3.44 38.19
C GLN A 148 2.02 -2.49 38.75
N VAL A 149 1.56 -1.43 39.41
CA VAL A 149 2.41 -0.37 39.94
C VAL A 149 2.04 -0.03 41.36
N GLU A 150 2.96 0.60 42.06
CA GLU A 150 2.81 1.08 43.43
C GLU A 150 3.12 2.58 43.45
N GLY A 151 2.23 3.38 44.04
CA GLY A 151 2.38 4.83 44.13
C GLY A 151 1.09 5.55 44.52
N ASP A 152 1.22 6.86 44.71
CA ASP A 152 0.10 7.76 45.00
C ASP A 152 -0.87 7.86 43.80
N GLU A 153 -2.18 7.94 44.09
CA GLU A 153 -3.22 7.99 43.07
C GLU A 153 -3.03 9.15 42.09
N ARG A 154 -2.70 10.36 42.59
CA ARG A 154 -2.53 11.54 41.73
C ARG A 154 -1.30 11.38 40.85
N ALA A 155 -0.22 10.84 41.40
CA ALA A 155 1.00 10.55 40.64
C ALA A 155 0.72 9.52 39.53
N VAL A 156 0.04 8.41 39.84
CA VAL A 156 -0.30 7.36 38.89
C VAL A 156 -1.21 7.88 37.79
N ASN A 157 -2.30 8.56 38.15
CA ASN A 157 -3.22 9.14 37.18
C ASN A 157 -2.54 10.21 36.32
N GLY A 158 -1.69 11.05 36.90
CA GLY A 158 -0.90 12.05 36.17
C GLY A 158 0.08 11.42 35.19
N TRP A 159 0.77 10.35 35.60
CA TRP A 159 1.67 9.60 34.74
C TRP A 159 0.93 8.93 33.59
N VAL A 160 -0.18 8.23 33.85
CA VAL A 160 -1.00 7.59 32.79
C VAL A 160 -1.55 8.61 31.80
N ARG A 161 -1.99 9.78 32.27
CA ARG A 161 -2.44 10.87 31.38
C ARG A 161 -1.32 11.38 30.47
N SER A 162 -0.08 11.42 30.96
CA SER A 162 1.09 11.81 30.16
C SER A 162 1.53 10.76 29.12
N TRP A 163 0.97 9.54 29.14
CA TRP A 163 1.39 8.49 28.20
C TRP A 163 1.15 8.86 26.72
N LYS A 164 0.07 9.61 26.45
CA LYS A 164 -0.22 10.14 25.12
C LYS A 164 0.84 11.12 24.64
N GLU A 165 1.49 11.83 25.56
CA GLU A 165 2.50 12.85 25.30
C GLU A 165 3.92 12.28 25.29
N THR A 166 4.17 11.12 25.88
CA THR A 166 5.48 10.44 25.82
C THR A 166 5.78 9.96 24.40
N GLN A 167 6.61 10.75 23.72
CA GLN A 167 6.82 10.80 22.27
C GLN A 167 7.45 9.56 21.60
N LEU A 168 7.68 8.45 22.30
CA LEU A 168 8.34 7.26 21.74
C LEU A 168 7.33 6.19 21.30
N ARG A 169 6.19 6.09 21.98
CA ARG A 169 5.16 5.08 21.72
C ARG A 169 3.81 5.73 21.99
N LEU A 170 2.85 5.61 21.05
CA LEU A 170 1.46 5.98 21.34
C LEU A 170 0.92 4.96 22.34
N ALA A 171 1.29 5.13 23.61
CA ALA A 171 0.77 4.37 24.72
C ALA A 171 -0.50 5.08 25.17
N GLU A 172 -1.63 4.38 25.08
CA GLU A 172 -2.90 4.90 25.54
C GLU A 172 -3.53 3.92 26.55
N PRO A 173 -4.14 4.42 27.64
CA PRO A 173 -4.89 3.56 28.53
C PRO A 173 -6.10 2.98 27.79
N THR A 174 -6.33 1.68 27.94
CA THR A 174 -7.47 0.97 27.30
C THR A 174 -8.66 0.80 28.24
N GLY A 175 -8.57 1.26 29.48
CA GLY A 175 -9.60 1.11 30.51
C GLY A 175 -9.34 2.00 31.72
N ARG A 176 -10.07 1.74 32.82
CA ARG A 176 -9.89 2.43 34.10
C ARG A 176 -8.59 1.98 34.78
N VAL A 177 -7.95 2.90 35.48
CA VAL A 177 -6.88 2.58 36.43
C VAL A 177 -7.54 1.98 37.67
N GLU A 178 -7.23 0.72 37.97
CA GLU A 178 -7.91 -0.04 39.04
C GLU A 178 -7.00 -0.11 40.27
N ALA A 179 -7.48 0.34 41.43
CA ALA A 179 -6.78 0.11 42.68
C ALA A 179 -6.80 -1.39 43.02
N LEU A 180 -5.65 -1.94 43.40
CA LEU A 180 -5.49 -3.31 43.87
C LEU A 180 -5.43 -3.31 45.40
N GLY A 181 -6.46 -3.90 46.02
CA GLY A 181 -6.53 -4.10 47.46
C GLY A 181 -7.10 -2.92 48.26
N ARG A 182 -7.26 -3.13 49.57
CA ARG A 182 -7.86 -2.15 50.52
C ARG A 182 -6.95 -0.96 50.85
N THR A 183 -5.65 -1.06 50.60
CA THR A 183 -4.63 -0.05 50.96
C THR A 183 -4.52 1.10 49.96
N GLY A 184 -5.11 0.99 48.75
CA GLY A 184 -5.12 2.07 47.75
C GLY A 184 -3.76 2.46 47.16
N SER A 185 -2.68 1.75 47.49
CA SER A 185 -1.31 2.08 47.08
C SER A 185 -0.83 1.33 45.85
N GLN A 186 -1.50 0.23 45.48
CA GLN A 186 -1.20 -0.55 44.29
C GLN A 186 -2.26 -0.37 43.23
N TRP A 187 -1.85 -0.37 41.96
CA TRP A 187 -2.71 -0.07 40.84
C TRP A 187 -2.45 -1.02 39.68
N ARG A 188 -3.52 -1.44 39.02
CA ARG A 188 -3.48 -2.15 37.74
C ARG A 188 -3.84 -1.19 36.63
N ILE A 189 -2.99 -1.14 35.61
CA ILE A 189 -3.16 -0.25 34.47
C ILE A 189 -3.09 -1.09 33.20
N ARG A 190 -4.11 -0.99 32.35
CA ARG A 190 -4.09 -1.59 31.02
C ARG A 190 -3.85 -0.53 29.97
N GLY A 191 -2.93 -0.83 29.07
CA GLY A 191 -2.54 0.08 28.00
C GLY A 191 -2.41 -0.63 26.67
N ARG A 192 -2.39 0.18 25.62
CA ARG A 192 -2.05 -0.25 24.27
C ARG A 192 -0.94 0.64 23.75
N ALA A 193 0.11 0.01 23.22
CA ALA A 193 1.19 0.70 22.52
C ALA A 193 1.13 0.38 21.03
N PHE A 194 1.38 1.37 20.18
CA PHE A 194 1.49 1.19 18.72
C PHE A 194 2.93 1.38 18.23
N SER A 195 3.31 0.60 17.23
CA SER A 195 4.48 0.89 16.40
C SER A 195 4.14 0.78 14.92
N PHE A 196 4.89 1.46 14.07
CA PHE A 196 4.81 1.25 12.63
C PHE A 196 5.51 -0.05 12.24
N ARG A 197 4.92 -0.75 11.27
CA ARG A 197 5.51 -1.93 10.65
C ARG A 197 6.52 -1.50 9.60
N LYS A 198 7.55 -2.33 9.41
CA LYS A 198 8.38 -2.28 8.20
C LYS A 198 7.54 -2.81 7.06
N ILE A 199 7.21 -1.94 6.11
CA ILE A 199 6.42 -2.29 4.93
C ILE A 199 7.36 -2.44 3.75
N ARG A 200 7.27 -3.58 3.08
CA ARG A 200 7.86 -3.76 1.75
C ARG A 200 6.86 -3.26 0.72
N LEU A 201 7.21 -2.20 0.01
CA LEU A 201 6.37 -1.64 -1.04
C LEU A 201 6.32 -2.58 -2.26
N PRO A 202 5.15 -2.73 -2.92
CA PRO A 202 5.07 -3.46 -4.18
C PRO A 202 5.88 -2.76 -5.25
N VAL A 203 6.45 -3.54 -6.18
CA VAL A 203 6.98 -2.98 -7.41
C VAL A 203 5.82 -2.56 -8.30
N VAL A 204 5.74 -1.26 -8.62
CA VAL A 204 4.75 -0.75 -9.56
C VAL A 204 5.20 -1.04 -10.98
N ILE A 205 4.32 -1.64 -11.76
CA ILE A 205 4.49 -1.90 -13.19
C ILE A 205 3.82 -0.76 -13.94
N PRO A 206 4.58 0.14 -14.60
CA PRO A 206 3.98 1.18 -15.42
C PRO A 206 3.13 0.55 -16.52
N ARG A 207 1.95 1.13 -16.77
CA ARG A 207 1.01 0.69 -17.80
C ARG A 207 1.70 0.65 -19.17
N ARG A 208 1.41 -0.35 -20.00
CA ARG A 208 1.89 -0.39 -21.38
C ARG A 208 0.96 0.45 -22.26
N ALA A 209 1.54 1.08 -23.27
CA ALA A 209 0.74 1.75 -24.30
C ALA A 209 -0.13 0.73 -25.04
N ARG A 210 0.39 -0.49 -25.22
CA ARG A 210 -0.33 -1.59 -25.89
C ARG A 210 -1.60 -2.02 -25.16
N ASP A 211 -1.65 -1.87 -23.84
CA ASP A 211 -2.84 -2.21 -23.04
C ASP A 211 -4.00 -1.22 -23.27
N LEU A 212 -3.77 -0.12 -24.00
CA LEU A 212 -4.79 0.84 -24.41
C LEU A 212 -5.31 0.57 -25.83
N LEU A 213 -4.64 -0.29 -26.59
CA LEU A 213 -4.96 -0.56 -27.99
C LEU A 213 -6.05 -1.64 -28.09
N PRO A 214 -6.97 -1.55 -29.07
CA PRO A 214 -7.91 -2.63 -29.36
C PRO A 214 -7.19 -3.95 -29.71
N ASP A 215 -7.84 -5.08 -29.46
CA ASP A 215 -7.23 -6.42 -29.62
C ASP A 215 -6.67 -6.66 -31.03
N TRP A 216 -7.36 -6.16 -32.06
CA TRP A 216 -6.90 -6.30 -33.43
C TRP A 216 -5.60 -5.51 -33.71
N VAL A 217 -5.43 -4.36 -33.06
CA VAL A 217 -4.21 -3.55 -33.15
C VAL A 217 -3.07 -4.25 -32.44
N GLN A 218 -3.35 -4.86 -31.28
CA GLN A 218 -2.35 -5.65 -30.54
C GLN A 218 -1.86 -6.84 -31.38
N ALA A 219 -2.75 -7.46 -32.16
CA ALA A 219 -2.42 -8.56 -33.08
C ALA A 219 -1.66 -8.09 -34.33
N ASN A 220 -1.86 -6.84 -34.79
CA ASN A 220 -1.29 -6.31 -36.04
C ASN A 220 -0.57 -4.95 -35.84
N PRO A 221 0.49 -4.88 -35.03
CA PRO A 221 1.10 -3.61 -34.63
C PRO A 221 1.79 -2.86 -35.79
N ILE A 222 2.33 -3.59 -36.77
CA ILE A 222 2.99 -3.00 -37.95
C ILE A 222 1.94 -2.32 -38.84
N GLU A 223 0.86 -3.02 -39.15
CA GLU A 223 -0.24 -2.49 -39.97
C GLU A 223 -0.90 -1.27 -39.30
N PHE A 224 -1.11 -1.33 -37.98
CA PHE A 224 -1.61 -0.18 -37.22
C PHE A 224 -0.69 1.04 -37.33
N SER A 225 0.62 0.85 -37.23
CA SER A 225 1.59 1.95 -37.31
C SER A 225 1.65 2.57 -38.71
N GLN A 226 1.32 1.80 -39.76
CA GLN A 226 1.21 2.30 -41.12
C GLN A 226 -0.11 3.07 -41.35
N LYS A 227 -1.24 2.57 -40.82
CA LYS A 227 -2.56 3.20 -40.97
C LYS A 227 -2.76 4.42 -40.06
N ALA A 228 -2.15 4.45 -38.89
CA ALA A 228 -2.23 5.53 -37.92
C ALA A 228 -0.83 5.90 -37.39
N PRO A 229 0.03 6.52 -38.22
CA PRO A 229 1.44 6.78 -37.88
C PRO A 229 1.62 7.73 -36.69
N ASP A 230 0.68 8.66 -36.49
CA ASP A 230 0.64 9.56 -35.34
C ASP A 230 0.44 8.78 -34.02
N LEU A 231 -0.49 7.82 -34.00
CA LEU A 231 -0.73 6.97 -32.84
C LEU A 231 0.40 5.96 -32.62
N GLY A 232 0.95 5.40 -33.70
CA GLY A 232 2.12 4.52 -33.64
C GLY A 232 3.33 5.20 -33.01
N LYS A 233 3.57 6.47 -33.36
CA LYS A 233 4.62 7.30 -32.75
C LYS A 233 4.39 7.50 -31.24
N LEU A 234 3.16 7.81 -30.83
CA LEU A 234 2.82 7.94 -29.40
C LEU A 234 3.06 6.64 -28.64
N VAL A 235 2.62 5.50 -29.17
CA VAL A 235 2.85 4.18 -28.56
C VAL A 235 4.35 3.93 -28.37
N HIS A 236 5.17 4.22 -29.39
CA HIS A 236 6.61 4.04 -29.31
C HIS A 236 7.23 4.92 -28.22
N GLN A 237 6.92 6.23 -28.20
CA GLN A 237 7.41 7.18 -27.20
C GLN A 237 7.04 6.78 -25.77
N ILE A 238 5.80 6.32 -25.55
CA ILE A 238 5.34 5.87 -24.24
C ILE A 238 6.14 4.64 -23.79
N GLU A 239 6.37 3.66 -24.66
CA GLU A 239 7.15 2.46 -24.31
C GLU A 239 8.63 2.78 -24.01
N GLU A 240 9.24 3.74 -24.71
CA GLU A 240 10.57 4.25 -24.39
C GLU A 240 10.62 4.89 -22.99
N LEU A 241 9.65 5.74 -22.67
CA LEU A 241 9.55 6.41 -21.37
C LEU A 241 9.18 5.44 -20.25
N ARG A 242 8.43 4.36 -20.56
CA ARG A 242 7.98 3.35 -19.61
C ARG A 242 9.12 2.74 -18.80
N GLY A 243 10.25 2.46 -19.45
CA GLY A 243 11.46 1.95 -18.79
C GLY A 243 12.08 2.95 -17.81
N ARG A 244 11.91 4.25 -18.08
CA ARG A 244 12.48 5.35 -17.29
C ARG A 244 11.61 5.73 -16.09
N VAL A 245 10.30 5.51 -16.14
CA VAL A 245 9.37 5.96 -15.09
C VAL A 245 9.21 5.01 -13.90
N ALA A 246 9.56 3.73 -14.06
CA ALA A 246 9.39 2.73 -13.00
C ALA A 246 9.99 3.13 -11.63
N PRO A 247 11.19 3.75 -11.55
CA PRO A 247 11.73 4.24 -10.28
C PRO A 247 10.91 5.34 -9.61
N PHE A 248 10.21 6.20 -10.36
CA PHE A 248 9.47 7.34 -9.80
C PHE A 248 8.19 6.92 -9.08
N TYR A 249 7.58 5.81 -9.50
CA TYR A 249 6.44 5.25 -8.76
C TYR A 249 6.80 4.85 -7.33
N ARG A 250 8.05 4.47 -7.07
CA ARG A 250 8.52 4.18 -5.71
C ARG A 250 8.49 5.41 -4.82
N LEU A 251 8.95 6.57 -5.31
CA LEU A 251 8.91 7.83 -4.56
C LEU A 251 7.48 8.20 -4.19
N ARG A 252 6.55 8.06 -5.14
CA ARG A 252 5.11 8.30 -4.89
C ARG A 252 4.54 7.35 -3.83
N GLN A 253 4.92 6.07 -3.86
CA GLN A 253 4.52 5.11 -2.84
C GLN A 253 5.09 5.46 -1.45
N GLU A 254 6.34 5.92 -1.38
CA GLU A 254 6.98 6.37 -0.14
C GLU A 254 6.28 7.61 0.42
N PHE A 255 5.95 8.59 -0.43
CA PHE A 255 5.15 9.75 -0.06
C PHE A 255 3.78 9.35 0.49
N LEU A 256 3.07 8.45 -0.17
CA LEU A 256 1.75 7.96 0.27
C LEU A 256 1.85 7.17 1.59
N LEU A 257 2.91 6.37 1.76
CA LEU A 257 3.16 5.64 2.99
C LEU A 257 3.40 6.61 4.15
N ASN A 258 4.21 7.63 3.93
CA ASN A 258 4.46 8.68 4.91
C ASN A 258 3.16 9.45 5.21
N GLY A 259 2.40 9.87 4.20
CA GLY A 259 1.09 10.50 4.41
C GLY A 259 0.14 9.64 5.27
N ALA A 260 0.05 8.34 4.99
CA ALA A 260 -0.78 7.40 5.75
C ALA A 260 -0.34 7.26 7.21
N ARG A 261 0.99 7.20 7.46
CA ARG A 261 1.55 7.18 8.82
C ARG A 261 1.24 8.46 9.58
N MET A 262 1.29 9.62 8.91
CA MET A 262 1.03 10.91 9.55
C MET A 262 -0.44 11.02 9.93
N SER A 263 -1.33 10.64 9.02
CA SER A 263 -2.76 10.58 9.27
C SER A 263 -3.12 9.64 10.42
N PHE A 264 -2.43 8.50 10.55
CA PHE A 264 -2.60 7.63 11.72
C PHE A 264 -2.16 8.32 13.00
N PHE A 265 -0.98 8.94 13.01
CA PHE A 265 -0.44 9.63 14.19
C PHE A 265 -1.35 10.78 14.64
N MET A 266 -1.76 11.66 13.73
CA MET A 266 -2.62 12.81 14.04
C MET A 266 -3.97 12.38 14.64
N ARG A 267 -4.58 11.31 14.12
CA ARG A 267 -5.82 10.73 14.69
C ARG A 267 -5.67 10.15 16.09
N LYS A 268 -4.45 9.78 16.50
CA LYS A 268 -4.18 9.26 17.85
C LYS A 268 -3.74 10.34 18.82
N ALA A 269 -3.25 11.46 18.31
CA ALA A 269 -2.85 12.63 19.09
C ALA A 269 -4.04 13.55 19.43
N SER A 270 -5.09 13.57 18.59
CA SER A 270 -6.39 14.20 18.88
C SER A 270 -7.19 13.41 19.92
#